data_AF-A0A947P741-F1
#
_entry.id   AF-A0A947P741-F1
#
_cell.length_a   1.000
_cell.length_b   1.000
_cell.length_c   1.000
_cell.angle_alpha   90.00
_cell.angle_beta   90.00
_cell.angle_gamma   90.00
#
_symmetry.space_group_name_H-M   'P 1'
#
loop_
_entity.id
_entity.type
_entity.pdbx_description
1 polymer ?
#
loop_
_entity_poly.entity_id
_entity_poly.type
_entity_poly.pdbx_seq_one_letter_code
_entity_poly.pdbx_strand_id
1 'polypeptide(L)'
;MKKSVICAIVIMTLFASSFAYAGEGGFAPCLASCLIGPRVGLEMNEGKQIETSEWIMLGGQVIGAAPVIGQIAAVGTRAYNAYVMGAQKNGFEGALASFFLGSRVGNELDTRKIRTKEWLQLIPCVCIYPLITIPLEAYNGKTMTEIEAKEGLRK
;
A
#
# COMPACT_ATOMS: atom_id res chain seq x y z
N MET A 1 27.05 -8.45 -1.59
CA MET A 1 26.15 -8.04 -0.50
C MET A 1 25.07 -9.10 -0.32
N LYS A 2 24.85 -9.60 0.90
CA LYS A 2 23.79 -10.59 1.17
C LYS A 2 22.42 -9.93 0.91
N LYS A 3 21.46 -10.66 0.30
CA LYS A 3 20.10 -10.18 0.01
C LYS A 3 19.41 -9.53 1.23
N SER A 4 19.73 -10.03 2.42
CA SER A 4 19.27 -9.53 3.71
C SER A 4 19.70 -8.07 4.00
N VAL A 5 20.88 -7.65 3.53
CA VAL A 5 21.40 -6.28 3.74
C VAL A 5 20.67 -5.26 2.87
N ILE A 6 20.33 -5.64 1.63
CA ILE A 6 19.57 -4.78 0.72
C ILE A 6 18.16 -4.54 1.27
N CYS A 7 17.51 -5.60 1.75
CA CYS A 7 16.17 -5.51 2.35
C CYS A 7 16.17 -4.59 3.58
N ALA A 8 17.18 -4.72 4.46
CA ALA A 8 17.33 -3.87 5.63
C ALA A 8 17.56 -2.39 5.26
N ILE A 9 18.37 -2.11 4.23
CA ILE A 9 18.59 -0.74 3.74
C ILE A 9 17.29 -0.15 3.20
N VAL A 10 16.54 -0.89 2.38
CA VAL A 10 15.24 -0.43 1.82
C VAL A 10 14.24 -0.10 2.92
N ILE A 11 14.13 -0.95 3.94
CA ILE A 11 13.24 -0.73 5.09
C ILE A 11 13.70 0.48 5.90
N MET A 12 15.01 0.64 6.15
CA MET A 12 15.52 1.80 6.87
C MET A 12 15.32 3.11 6.10
N THR A 13 15.44 3.10 4.77
CA THR A 13 15.09 4.28 3.94
C THR A 13 13.60 4.63 4.03
N LEU A 14 12.71 3.64 3.99
CA LEU A 14 11.26 3.85 4.14
C LEU A 14 10.86 4.34 5.53
N PHE A 15 11.50 3.79 6.56
CA PHE A 15 11.28 4.18 7.95
C PHE A 15 11.75 5.61 8.16
N ALA A 16 12.96 5.96 7.71
CA ALA A 16 13.50 7.33 7.77
C ALA A 16 12.63 8.35 7.01
N SER A 17 12.13 7.98 5.82
CA SER A 17 11.26 8.85 5.02
C SER A 17 9.85 9.02 5.58
N SER A 18 9.48 8.29 6.63
CA SER A 18 8.18 8.41 7.28
C SER A 18 8.20 9.36 8.48
N PHE A 19 9.40 9.68 8.97
CA PHE A 19 9.63 10.76 9.94
C PHE A 19 10.04 12.07 9.26
N ALA A 20 10.66 12.00 8.08
CA ALA A 20 10.85 13.15 7.22
C ALA A 20 9.53 13.50 6.53
N TYR A 21 9.03 14.70 6.77
CA TYR A 21 7.81 15.27 6.21
C TYR A 21 7.58 14.92 4.73
N ALA A 22 6.31 14.73 4.39
CA ALA A 22 5.79 14.51 3.05
C ALA A 22 6.28 15.58 2.05
N GLY A 23 7.28 15.21 1.27
CA GLY A 23 7.62 15.92 0.03
C GLY A 23 6.78 15.35 -1.12
N GLU A 24 6.38 16.20 -2.05
CA GLU A 24 5.72 15.76 -3.28
C GLU A 24 6.68 14.85 -4.07
N GLY A 25 6.28 13.60 -4.28
CA GLY A 25 6.96 12.65 -5.15
C GLY A 25 8.27 12.07 -4.62
N GLY A 26 8.98 11.38 -5.51
CA GLY A 26 10.28 10.76 -5.23
C GLY A 26 10.21 9.29 -4.79
N PHE A 27 11.35 8.80 -4.29
CA PHE A 27 11.56 7.37 -4.04
C PHE A 27 10.72 6.82 -2.87
N ALA A 28 10.49 7.62 -1.84
CA ALA A 28 9.71 7.21 -0.67
C ALA A 28 8.24 6.87 -1.02
N PRO A 29 7.45 7.77 -1.66
CA PRO A 29 6.08 7.43 -2.05
C PRO A 29 6.03 6.31 -3.10
N CYS A 30 7.02 6.24 -4.01
CA CYS A 30 7.15 5.12 -4.95
C CYS A 30 7.28 3.77 -4.21
N LEU A 31 8.21 3.66 -3.27
CA LEU A 31 8.43 2.42 -2.50
C LEU A 31 7.23 2.08 -1.62
N ALA A 32 6.55 3.08 -1.04
CA ALA A 32 5.34 2.86 -0.26
C ALA A 32 4.20 2.28 -1.12
N SER A 33 4.01 2.81 -2.34
CA SER A 33 3.06 2.25 -3.32
C SER A 33 3.40 0.83 -3.75
N CYS A 34 4.68 0.47 -3.81
CA CYS A 34 5.13 -0.88 -4.14
C CYS A 34 4.91 -1.89 -3.00
N LEU A 35 5.28 -1.52 -1.77
CA LEU A 35 5.47 -2.50 -0.68
C LEU A 35 4.32 -2.54 0.33
N ILE A 36 3.55 -1.45 0.44
CA ILE A 36 2.51 -1.31 1.45
C ILE A 36 1.13 -1.36 0.80
N GLY A 37 0.94 -0.60 -0.27
CA GLY A 37 -0.29 -0.67 -1.05
C GLY A 37 -0.42 0.48 -2.04
N PRO A 38 -1.23 0.33 -3.09
CA PRO A 38 -1.24 1.23 -4.24
C PRO A 38 -1.50 2.70 -3.89
N ARG A 39 -2.43 2.97 -2.96
CA ARG A 39 -2.82 4.34 -2.57
C ARG A 39 -1.88 4.99 -1.58
N VAL A 40 -1.07 4.23 -0.85
CA VAL A 40 -0.25 4.74 0.26
C VAL A 40 0.72 5.81 -0.24
N GLY A 41 1.45 5.55 -1.32
CA GLY A 41 2.38 6.52 -1.90
C GLY A 41 1.70 7.75 -2.50
N LEU A 42 0.52 7.60 -3.08
CA LEU A 42 -0.26 8.71 -3.65
C LEU A 42 -0.79 9.63 -2.55
N GLU A 43 -1.21 9.06 -1.43
CA GLU A 43 -1.66 9.78 -0.25
C GLU A 43 -0.50 10.37 0.57
N MET A 44 0.69 9.76 0.51
CA MET A 44 1.91 10.37 1.05
C MET A 44 2.23 11.69 0.34
N ASN A 45 1.99 11.79 -0.97
CA ASN A 45 2.12 13.04 -1.70
C ASN A 45 1.10 14.11 -1.25
N GLU A 46 0.04 13.73 -0.53
CA GLU A 46 -0.95 14.65 0.06
C GLU A 46 -0.62 15.05 1.50
N GLY A 47 0.51 14.60 2.05
CA GLY A 47 0.83 14.84 3.46
C GLY A 47 0.34 13.76 4.42
N LYS A 48 -0.33 12.70 3.95
CA LYS A 48 -0.78 11.62 4.85
C LYS A 48 0.39 10.70 5.21
N GLN A 49 0.55 10.47 6.51
CA GLN A 49 1.54 9.54 7.02
C GLN A 49 1.12 8.08 6.79
N ILE A 50 2.10 7.16 6.84
CA ILE A 50 1.86 5.72 6.84
C ILE A 50 1.32 5.33 8.21
N GLU A 51 0.18 4.63 8.24
CA GLU A 51 -0.45 4.25 9.49
C GLU A 51 0.30 3.12 10.20
N THR A 52 0.20 3.05 11.53
CA THR A 52 0.85 1.99 12.32
C THR A 52 0.41 0.58 11.88
N SER A 53 -0.86 0.42 11.48
CA SER A 53 -1.40 -0.83 10.94
C SER A 53 -0.68 -1.27 9.65
N GLU A 54 -0.33 -0.31 8.79
CA GLU A 54 0.37 -0.51 7.52
C GLU A 54 1.84 -0.90 7.74
N TRP A 55 2.47 -0.33 8.76
CA TRP A 55 3.80 -0.74 9.23
C TRP A 55 3.84 -2.17 9.76
N ILE A 56 2.83 -2.56 10.56
CA ILE A 56 2.71 -3.92 11.09
C ILE A 56 2.61 -4.94 9.95
N MET A 57 1.82 -4.61 8.91
CA MET A 57 1.72 -5.46 7.72
C MET A 57 3.07 -5.58 6.99
N LEU A 58 3.78 -4.47 6.76
CA LEU A 58 5.09 -4.50 6.11
C LEU A 58 6.10 -5.32 6.92
N GLY A 59 6.15 -5.13 8.25
CA GLY A 59 6.99 -5.91 9.15
C GLY A 59 6.69 -7.42 9.09
N GLY A 60 5.40 -7.77 9.04
CA GLY A 60 4.96 -9.16 8.86
C GLY A 60 5.42 -9.78 7.53
N GLN A 61 5.42 -9.02 6.43
CA GLN A 61 5.93 -9.50 5.13
C GLN A 61 7.45 -9.68 5.12
N VAL A 62 8.20 -8.84 5.85
CA VAL A 62 9.66 -8.97 5.97
C VAL A 62 10.04 -10.21 6.78
N ILE A 63 9.34 -10.46 7.89
CA ILE A 63 9.48 -11.70 8.69
C ILE A 63 9.02 -12.92 7.87
N GLY A 64 8.08 -12.71 6.95
CA GLY A 64 7.60 -13.64 5.93
C GLY A 64 8.65 -14.33 5.06
N ALA A 65 9.86 -13.78 5.00
CA ALA A 65 10.98 -14.38 4.29
C ALA A 65 11.50 -15.69 4.94
N ALA A 66 11.09 -15.99 6.18
CA ALA A 66 11.38 -17.26 6.85
C ALA A 66 10.38 -18.37 6.45
N PRO A 67 10.83 -19.62 6.23
CA PRO A 67 9.96 -20.70 5.80
C PRO A 67 8.89 -21.04 6.86
N VAL A 68 7.66 -21.24 6.39
CA VAL A 68 6.44 -21.66 7.12
C VAL A 68 5.95 -20.68 8.21
N ILE A 69 6.74 -20.39 9.24
CA ILE A 69 6.34 -19.48 10.34
C ILE A 69 6.22 -18.05 9.82
N GLY A 70 7.11 -17.63 8.93
CA GLY A 70 7.04 -16.33 8.29
C GLY A 70 5.76 -16.16 7.46
N GLN A 71 5.37 -17.17 6.70
CA GLN A 71 4.17 -17.10 5.86
C GLN A 71 2.89 -16.94 6.70
N ILE A 72 2.80 -17.63 7.83
CA ILE A 72 1.69 -17.48 8.78
C ILE A 72 1.67 -16.06 9.36
N ALA A 73 2.84 -15.52 9.74
CA ALA A 73 2.94 -14.15 10.23
C ALA A 73 2.55 -13.12 9.15
N ALA A 74 2.96 -13.32 7.89
CA ALA A 74 2.63 -12.45 6.78
C ALA A 74 1.13 -12.44 6.45
N VAL A 75 0.49 -13.61 6.43
CA VAL A 75 -0.96 -13.73 6.22
C VAL A 75 -1.72 -13.17 7.42
N GLY A 76 -1.28 -13.47 8.65
CA GLY A 76 -1.93 -13.01 9.87
C GLY A 76 -1.88 -11.48 10.04
N THR A 77 -0.73 -10.86 9.77
CA THR A 77 -0.58 -9.39 9.81
C THR A 77 -1.38 -8.71 8.70
N ARG A 78 -1.47 -9.30 7.51
CA ARG A 78 -2.35 -8.82 6.43
C ARG A 78 -3.83 -8.94 6.79
N ALA A 79 -4.24 -10.06 7.38
CA ALA A 79 -5.62 -10.26 7.85
C ALA A 79 -5.98 -9.30 9.00
N TYR A 80 -5.05 -9.07 9.93
CA TYR A 80 -5.22 -8.07 10.99
C TYR A 80 -5.40 -6.66 10.42
N ASN A 81 -4.55 -6.26 9.47
CA ASN A 81 -4.68 -4.98 8.82
C ASN A 81 -6.02 -4.87 8.08
N ALA A 82 -6.41 -5.90 7.33
CA ALA A 82 -7.69 -5.94 6.63
C ALA A 82 -8.90 -5.82 7.57
N TYR A 83 -8.80 -6.36 8.78
CA TYR A 83 -9.82 -6.21 9.81
C TYR A 83 -9.90 -4.76 10.33
N VAL A 84 -8.77 -4.19 10.75
CA VAL A 84 -8.71 -2.85 11.35
C VAL A 84 -9.05 -1.75 10.34
N MET A 85 -8.45 -1.79 9.15
CA MET A 85 -8.58 -0.75 8.13
C MET A 85 -9.85 -0.92 7.28
N GLY A 86 -10.22 -2.17 6.99
CA GLY A 86 -11.32 -2.49 6.09
C GLY A 86 -12.60 -2.88 6.81
N ALA A 87 -12.54 -3.96 7.60
CA ALA A 87 -13.72 -4.60 8.15
C ALA A 87 -14.49 -3.71 9.13
N GLN A 88 -13.78 -2.98 9.99
CA GLN A 88 -14.41 -2.12 10.99
C GLN A 88 -15.20 -0.96 10.35
N LYS A 89 -14.77 -0.49 9.18
CA LYS A 89 -15.38 0.67 8.53
C LYS A 89 -16.37 0.29 7.42
N ASN A 90 -15.99 -0.65 6.55
CA ASN A 90 -16.74 -1.01 5.34
C ASN A 90 -17.19 -2.50 5.34
N GLY A 91 -17.17 -3.15 6.50
CA GLY A 91 -17.66 -4.53 6.66
C GLY A 91 -16.88 -5.55 5.83
N PHE A 92 -17.57 -6.61 5.41
CA PHE A 92 -16.93 -7.73 4.70
C PHE A 92 -16.27 -7.30 3.38
N GLU A 93 -16.89 -6.38 2.62
CA GLU A 93 -16.32 -5.84 1.39
C GLU A 93 -15.03 -5.04 1.67
N GLY A 94 -15.05 -4.23 2.73
CA GLY A 94 -13.88 -3.55 3.27
C GLY A 94 -12.71 -4.48 3.57
N ALA A 95 -13.01 -5.60 4.23
CA ALA A 95 -12.03 -6.61 4.59
C ALA A 95 -11.38 -7.24 3.35
N LEU A 96 -12.19 -7.66 2.36
CA LEU A 96 -11.69 -8.28 1.14
C LEU A 96 -10.86 -7.29 0.32
N ALA A 97 -11.34 -6.06 0.13
CA ALA A 97 -10.59 -5.04 -0.59
C ALA A 97 -9.27 -4.72 0.11
N SER A 98 -9.26 -4.60 1.44
CA SER A 98 -8.03 -4.37 2.20
C SER A 98 -7.03 -5.52 2.07
N PHE A 99 -7.51 -6.76 2.08
CA PHE A 99 -6.66 -7.94 2.01
C PHE A 99 -6.02 -8.14 0.62
N PHE A 100 -6.77 -7.88 -0.46
CA PHE A 100 -6.32 -8.17 -1.82
C PHE A 100 -5.77 -6.97 -2.58
N LEU A 101 -6.31 -5.77 -2.33
CA LEU A 101 -5.97 -4.55 -3.07
C LEU A 101 -5.18 -3.55 -2.23
N GLY A 102 -5.07 -3.78 -0.92
CA GLY A 102 -4.32 -2.96 0.02
C GLY A 102 -5.21 -2.24 1.02
N SER A 103 -4.67 -2.05 2.22
CA SER A 103 -5.32 -1.47 3.42
C SER A 103 -6.21 -0.25 3.14
N ARG A 104 -5.66 0.75 2.44
CA ARG A 104 -6.38 2.00 2.15
C ARG A 104 -7.51 1.85 1.14
N VAL A 105 -7.39 0.91 0.21
CA VAL A 105 -8.45 0.65 -0.78
C VAL A 105 -9.72 0.19 -0.05
N GLY A 106 -9.57 -0.69 0.95
CA GLY A 106 -10.71 -1.14 1.74
C GLY A 106 -11.17 -0.16 2.81
N ASN A 107 -10.31 0.72 3.33
CA ASN A 107 -10.69 1.80 4.25
C ASN A 107 -11.50 2.91 3.55
N GLU A 108 -11.18 3.21 2.29
CA GLU A 108 -11.81 4.29 1.53
C GLU A 108 -12.98 3.82 0.65
N LEU A 109 -13.47 2.60 0.83
CA LEU A 109 -14.56 2.02 0.01
C LEU A 109 -15.88 2.80 0.12
N ASP A 110 -16.14 3.45 1.25
CA ASP A 110 -17.30 4.32 1.49
C ASP A 110 -17.21 5.64 0.73
N THR A 111 -16.01 6.18 0.57
CA THR A 111 -15.76 7.53 0.05
C THR A 111 -15.36 7.54 -1.43
N ARG A 112 -14.66 6.50 -1.88
CA ARG A 112 -14.08 6.42 -3.21
C ARG A 112 -14.31 5.04 -3.83
N LYS A 113 -14.59 5.02 -5.13
CA LYS A 113 -14.63 3.80 -5.94
C LYS A 113 -13.22 3.25 -6.12
N ILE A 114 -13.12 1.93 -6.26
CA ILE A 114 -11.88 1.25 -6.59
C ILE A 114 -11.53 1.54 -8.04
N ARG A 115 -10.32 2.02 -8.28
CA ARG A 115 -9.84 2.42 -9.61
C ARG A 115 -9.57 1.18 -10.46
N THR A 116 -9.72 1.30 -11.79
CA THR A 116 -9.42 0.20 -12.73
C THR A 116 -8.00 -0.35 -12.55
N LYS A 117 -6.99 0.50 -12.37
CA LYS A 117 -5.61 0.06 -12.13
C LYS A 117 -5.44 -0.76 -10.85
N GLU A 118 -6.26 -0.52 -9.82
CA GLU A 118 -6.24 -1.31 -8.58
C GLU A 118 -6.85 -2.69 -8.85
N TRP A 119 -8.01 -2.75 -9.50
CA TRP A 119 -8.63 -4.02 -9.92
C TRP A 119 -7.70 -4.88 -10.79
N LEU A 120 -6.94 -4.26 -11.69
CA LEU A 120 -5.99 -4.97 -12.56
C LEU A 120 -4.86 -5.66 -11.79
N GLN A 121 -4.59 -5.30 -10.52
CA GLN A 121 -3.60 -6.00 -9.70
C GLN A 121 -4.02 -7.43 -9.35
N LEU A 122 -5.33 -7.72 -9.33
CA LEU A 122 -5.83 -9.06 -9.02
C LEU A 122 -5.61 -10.06 -10.16
N ILE A 123 -5.37 -9.57 -11.38
CA ILE A 123 -5.23 -10.39 -12.57
C ILE A 123 -3.74 -10.76 -12.74
N PRO A 124 -3.33 -12.03 -12.57
CA PRO A 124 -1.91 -12.40 -12.51
C PRO A 124 -1.08 -12.00 -13.74
N CYS A 125 -1.68 -11.99 -14.94
CA CYS A 125 -0.97 -11.66 -16.17
C CYS A 125 -0.93 -10.15 -16.45
N VAL A 126 -1.84 -9.37 -15.86
CA VAL A 126 -1.98 -7.93 -16.13
C VAL A 126 -1.43 -7.09 -14.97
N CYS A 127 -1.24 -7.69 -13.79
CA CYS A 127 -0.80 -7.01 -12.57
C CYS A 127 0.58 -6.34 -12.66
N ILE A 128 1.43 -6.74 -13.63
CA ILE A 128 2.73 -6.10 -13.89
C ILE A 128 2.56 -4.62 -14.27
N TYR A 129 1.53 -4.30 -15.08
CA TYR A 129 1.27 -2.92 -15.49
C TYR A 129 0.92 -1.99 -14.30
N PRO A 130 -0.09 -2.28 -13.46
CA PRO A 130 -0.38 -1.44 -12.30
C PRO A 130 0.71 -1.49 -11.24
N LEU A 131 1.45 -2.61 -11.11
CA LEU A 131 2.59 -2.73 -10.20
C LEU A 131 3.72 -1.74 -10.54
N ILE A 132 3.86 -1.36 -11.81
CA ILE A 132 4.87 -0.38 -12.23
C ILE A 132 4.26 1.03 -12.29
N THR A 133 3.07 1.16 -12.87
CA THR A 133 2.52 2.49 -13.17
C THR A 133 2.03 3.24 -11.93
N ILE A 134 1.48 2.56 -10.93
CA ILE A 134 1.01 3.23 -9.70
C ILE A 134 2.21 3.79 -8.89
N PRO A 135 3.28 3.03 -8.64
CA PRO A 135 4.49 3.58 -8.02
C PRO A 135 5.13 4.71 -8.82
N LEU A 136 5.10 4.66 -10.16
CA LEU A 136 5.59 5.77 -10.99
C LEU A 136 4.69 7.01 -10.91
N GLU A 137 3.38 6.85 -10.76
CA GLU A 137 2.47 7.98 -10.50
C GLU A 137 2.80 8.62 -9.15
N ALA A 138 3.03 7.80 -8.12
CA ALA A 138 3.45 8.27 -6.79
C ALA A 138 4.85 8.92 -6.84
N TYR A 139 5.79 8.37 -7.61
CA TYR A 139 7.11 8.95 -7.84
C TYR A 139 7.04 10.35 -8.46
N ASN A 140 6.12 10.55 -9.41
CA ASN A 140 5.92 11.82 -10.09
C ASN A 140 5.15 12.87 -9.25
N GLY A 141 4.83 12.57 -7.99
CA GLY A 141 4.14 13.50 -7.11
C GLY A 141 2.62 13.54 -7.29
N LYS A 142 2.03 12.65 -8.09
CA LYS A 142 0.56 12.61 -8.24
C LYS A 142 -0.10 12.28 -6.91
N THR A 143 -1.18 12.98 -6.62
CA THR A 143 -1.97 12.78 -5.40
C THR A 143 -3.19 11.91 -5.67
N MET A 144 -3.71 11.27 -4.63
CA MET A 144 -4.92 10.45 -4.76
C MET A 144 -6.15 11.31 -5.08
N THR A 145 -6.19 12.56 -4.62
CA THR A 145 -7.25 13.54 -4.83
C THR A 145 -7.25 14.07 -6.26
N GLU A 146 -6.08 14.30 -6.85
CA GLU A 146 -5.96 14.62 -8.28
C GLU A 146 -6.49 13.47 -9.14
N ILE A 147 -6.11 12.23 -8.81
CA ILE A 147 -6.57 11.03 -9.52
C ILE A 147 -8.08 10.84 -9.34
N GLU A 148 -8.59 11.04 -8.12
CA GLU A 148 -10.01 10.97 -7.80
C GLU A 148 -10.83 11.96 -8.64
N ALA A 149 -10.35 13.21 -8.76
CA ALA A 149 -11.00 14.23 -9.58
C ALA A 149 -10.94 13.90 -11.07
N LYS A 150 -9.80 13.42 -11.56
CA LYS A 150 -9.59 13.08 -12.98
C LYS A 150 -10.42 11.88 -13.43
N GLU A 151 -10.59 10.90 -12.57
CA GLU A 151 -11.24 9.63 -12.91
C GLU A 151 -12.67 9.51 -12.36
N GLY A 152 -13.18 10.54 -11.68
CA GLY A 152 -14.55 10.55 -11.15
C GLY A 152 -14.79 9.46 -10.11
N LEU A 153 -13.82 9.24 -9.22
CA LEU A 153 -13.84 8.13 -8.26
C LEU A 153 -14.67 8.43 -7.00
N ARG A 154 -15.02 9.69 -6.73
CA ARG A 154 -15.88 10.10 -5.61
C ARG A 154 -17.25 9.38 -5.72
N LYS A 155 -17.76 8.87 -4.60
CA LYS A 155 -19.13 8.35 -4.50
C LYS A 155 -20.11 9.46 -4.14
#